data_AF-A0A4Z2IBU5-F1
#
_entry.id   AF-A0A4Z2IBU5-F1
#
_cell.length_a   1.000
_cell.length_b   1.000
_cell.length_c   1.000
_cell.angle_alpha   90.00
_cell.angle_beta   90.00
_cell.angle_gamma   90.00
#
_symmetry.space_group_name_H-M   'P 1'
#
loop_
_entity.id
_entity.type
_entity.pdbx_description
1 polymer ?
#
loop_
_entity_poly.entity_id
_entity_poly.type
_entity_poly.pdbx_seq_one_letter_code
_entity_poly.pdbx_strand_id
1 'polypeptide(L)'
;MCQLLNHPHLSAHIDETDEDALSYMTDLEIESFKNNKLGYRIRFHFRRNPYFQNNIIMKELHLGMGGSPMSFSNPILWQRGQNLTTQSEPRKSSRGVYQTFFSWFSDHSNPGQDDVAQILKDDLYRDPLRYYLTPLWEPRENGRL
;
A
#
# COMPACT_ATOMS: atom_id res chain seq x y z
N MET A 1 1.70 12.04 -8.64
CA MET A 1 0.95 10.78 -8.85
C MET A 1 1.78 9.67 -8.23
N CYS A 2 1.24 8.94 -7.26
CA CYS A 2 2.00 7.98 -6.46
C CYS A 2 2.57 6.85 -7.32
N GLN A 3 3.85 6.48 -7.12
CA GLN A 3 4.52 5.49 -7.98
C GLN A 3 3.83 4.11 -7.99
N LEU A 4 3.06 3.78 -6.93
CA LEU A 4 2.16 2.61 -6.89
C LEU A 4 1.23 2.52 -8.10
N LEU A 5 0.72 3.66 -8.59
CA LEU A 5 -0.23 3.71 -9.72
C LEU A 5 0.44 3.42 -11.08
N ASN A 6 1.78 3.48 -11.15
CA ASN A 6 2.52 3.18 -12.37
C ASN A 6 2.77 1.68 -12.55
N HIS A 7 2.56 0.84 -11.52
CA HIS A 7 2.74 -0.61 -11.63
C HIS A 7 1.43 -1.27 -12.11
N PRO A 8 1.39 -1.90 -13.31
CA PRO A 8 0.15 -2.41 -13.92
C PRO A 8 -0.64 -3.39 -13.05
N HIS A 9 0.07 -4.13 -12.21
CA HIS A 9 -0.54 -5.10 -11.29
C HIS A 9 -1.13 -4.42 -10.05
N LEU A 10 -0.54 -3.33 -9.56
CA LEU A 10 -1.05 -2.61 -8.39
C LEU A 10 -2.20 -1.67 -8.79
N SER A 11 -2.08 -1.00 -9.94
CA SER A 11 -3.16 -0.16 -10.49
C SER A 11 -4.44 -0.94 -10.77
N ALA A 12 -4.35 -2.26 -11.02
CA ALA A 12 -5.52 -3.11 -11.20
C ALA A 12 -6.37 -3.29 -9.93
N HIS A 13 -5.80 -3.00 -8.75
CA HIS A 13 -6.47 -3.09 -7.44
C HIS A 13 -6.86 -1.72 -6.87
N ILE A 14 -6.49 -0.64 -7.54
CA ILE A 14 -6.73 0.74 -7.08
C ILE A 14 -7.85 1.32 -7.93
N ASP A 15 -8.92 1.77 -7.28
CA ASP A 15 -9.99 2.51 -7.94
C ASP A 15 -9.86 4.03 -7.77
N GLU A 16 -10.77 4.80 -8.34
CA GLU A 16 -10.72 6.27 -8.29
C GLU A 16 -10.76 6.81 -6.85
N THR A 17 -11.45 6.13 -5.94
CA THR A 17 -11.55 6.59 -4.54
C THR A 17 -10.30 6.21 -3.76
N ASP A 18 -9.75 5.02 -4.02
CA ASP A 18 -8.46 4.60 -3.51
C ASP A 18 -7.35 5.52 -4.04
N GLU A 19 -7.40 5.92 -5.31
CA GLU A 19 -6.46 6.85 -5.93
C GLU A 19 -6.49 8.22 -5.26
N ASP A 20 -7.68 8.79 -4.99
CA ASP A 20 -7.79 10.06 -4.27
C ASP A 20 -7.20 9.95 -2.87
N ALA A 21 -7.50 8.88 -2.12
CA ALA A 21 -6.92 8.66 -0.79
C ALA A 21 -5.39 8.48 -0.86
N LEU A 22 -4.89 7.73 -1.84
CA LEU A 22 -3.47 7.54 -2.08
C LEU A 22 -2.76 8.82 -2.53
N SER A 23 -3.46 9.80 -3.09
CA SER A 23 -2.89 11.11 -3.44
C SER A 23 -2.42 11.92 -2.22
N TYR A 24 -2.89 11.56 -1.02
CA TYR A 24 -2.43 12.12 0.25
C TYR A 24 -1.21 11.39 0.83
N MET A 25 -0.74 10.32 0.18
CA MET A 25 0.48 9.63 0.58
C MET A 25 1.68 10.54 0.35
N THR A 26 2.46 10.76 1.39
CA THR A 26 3.65 11.62 1.38
C THR A 26 4.94 10.84 1.33
N ASP A 27 4.93 9.59 1.80
CA ASP A 27 6.12 8.73 1.80
C ASP A 27 5.74 7.24 1.87
N LEU A 28 6.65 6.38 1.43
CA LEU A 28 6.55 4.93 1.46
C LEU A 28 7.88 4.34 1.93
N GLU A 29 7.86 3.72 3.11
CA GLU A 29 9.05 3.11 3.69
C GLU A 29 8.90 1.58 3.74
N ILE A 30 9.98 0.86 3.39
CA ILE A 30 10.10 -0.57 3.66
C ILE A 30 11.29 -0.81 4.56
N GLU A 31 11.05 -1.40 5.73
CA GLU A 31 12.05 -1.74 6.71
C GLU A 31 12.16 -3.27 6.81
N SER A 32 13.36 -3.83 6.57
CA SER A 32 13.63 -5.24 6.90
C SER A 32 13.92 -5.38 8.39
N PHE A 33 13.39 -6.45 9.01
CA PHE A 33 13.69 -6.73 10.41
C PHE A 33 15.11 -7.30 10.53
N LYS A 34 15.96 -6.66 11.36
CA LYS A 34 17.38 -7.02 11.53
C LYS A 34 17.63 -8.18 12.51
N ASN A 35 16.63 -8.61 13.28
CA ASN A 35 16.78 -9.64 14.33
C ASN A 35 16.23 -11.01 13.86
N ASN A 36 16.28 -12.06 14.71
CA ASN A 36 15.82 -13.46 14.50
C ASN A 36 14.44 -13.70 13.83
N LYS A 37 13.72 -12.66 13.45
CA LYS A 37 12.52 -12.68 12.63
C LYS A 37 12.89 -12.27 11.21
N LEU A 38 12.96 -13.24 10.29
CA LEU A 38 13.00 -12.92 8.86
C LEU A 38 11.68 -12.21 8.50
N GLY A 39 11.72 -11.08 7.83
CA GLY A 39 10.51 -10.33 7.49
C GLY A 39 10.76 -8.89 7.11
N TYR A 40 9.69 -8.17 6.79
CA TYR A 40 9.73 -6.75 6.47
C TYR A 40 8.42 -6.06 6.85
N ARG A 41 8.50 -4.74 6.96
CA ARG A 41 7.40 -3.85 7.28
C ARG A 41 7.32 -2.76 6.24
N ILE A 42 6.14 -2.60 5.68
CA ILE A 42 5.79 -1.54 4.74
C ILE A 42 5.02 -0.47 5.51
N ARG A 43 5.45 0.78 5.46
CA ARG A 43 4.77 1.94 6.06
C ARG A 43 4.40 2.93 4.97
N PHE A 44 3.12 3.26 4.91
CA PHE A 44 2.55 4.30 4.06
C PHE A 44 2.31 5.51 4.94
N HIS A 45 3.03 6.60 4.67
CA HIS A 45 2.86 7.87 5.38
C HIS A 45 1.88 8.74 4.63
N PHE A 46 0.95 9.33 5.36
CA PHE A 46 -0.10 10.18 4.82
C PHE A 46 -0.09 11.52 5.54
N ARG A 47 -0.31 12.59 4.77
CA ARG A 47 -0.77 13.86 5.33
C ARG A 47 -2.24 13.73 5.75
N ARG A 48 -2.70 14.69 6.55
CA ARG A 48 -4.11 14.81 6.94
C ARG A 48 -5.00 14.77 5.70
N ASN A 49 -5.99 13.89 5.71
CA ASN A 49 -6.88 13.61 4.58
C ASN A 49 -8.32 13.35 5.09
N PRO A 50 -9.34 13.41 4.21
CA PRO A 50 -10.73 13.25 4.60
C PRO A 50 -11.17 11.79 4.83
N TYR A 51 -10.29 10.80 4.62
CA TYR A 51 -10.67 9.37 4.65
C TYR A 51 -10.40 8.70 5.98
N PHE A 52 -9.24 8.94 6.58
CA PHE A 52 -8.83 8.31 7.84
C PHE A 52 -7.98 9.24 8.70
N GLN A 53 -7.88 8.91 9.99
CA GLN A 53 -7.09 9.67 10.96
C GLN A 53 -5.61 9.26 11.00
N ASN A 54 -5.27 8.08 10.46
CA ASN A 54 -3.91 7.57 10.47
C ASN A 54 -2.97 8.48 9.68
N ASN A 55 -1.88 8.90 10.33
CA ASN A 55 -0.73 9.46 9.62
C ASN A 55 0.14 8.36 9.00
N ILE A 56 0.06 7.14 9.55
CA ILE A 56 0.81 5.97 9.07
C ILE A 56 -0.14 4.77 9.02
N ILE A 57 -0.20 4.12 7.87
CA ILE A 57 -0.79 2.78 7.71
C ILE A 57 0.35 1.83 7.37
N MET A 58 0.44 0.71 8.07
CA MET A 58 1.54 -0.23 7.96
C MET A 58 1.03 -1.66 7.83
N LYS A 59 1.75 -2.44 7.02
CA LYS A 59 1.61 -3.89 6.90
C LYS A 59 2.97 -4.53 7.17
N GLU A 60 3.00 -5.48 8.09
CA GLU A 60 4.16 -6.29 8.44
C GLU A 60 3.97 -7.71 7.91
N LEU A 61 5.06 -8.29 7.39
CA LEU A 61 5.15 -9.69 7.03
C LEU A 61 6.33 -10.30 7.76
N HIS A 62 6.06 -11.32 8.56
CA HIS A 62 7.04 -12.05 9.36
C HIS A 62 7.09 -13.50 8.91
N LEU A 63 8.28 -14.09 8.88
CA LEU A 63 8.48 -15.52 8.83
C LEU A 63 8.70 -15.99 10.28
N GLY A 64 7.73 -16.73 10.83
CA GLY A 64 7.80 -17.25 12.18
C GLY A 64 8.93 -18.27 12.37
N MET A 65 9.24 -18.62 13.63
CA MET A 65 10.32 -19.56 13.96
C MET A 65 10.10 -20.99 13.43
N GLY A 66 8.92 -21.31 12.90
CA GLY A 66 8.62 -22.57 12.20
C GLY A 66 8.57 -22.46 10.67
N GLY A 67 9.02 -21.35 10.08
CA GLY A 67 8.92 -21.09 8.64
C GLY A 67 7.54 -20.68 8.16
N SER A 68 6.54 -20.59 9.06
CA SER A 68 5.19 -20.14 8.72
C SER A 68 5.15 -18.62 8.57
N PRO A 69 4.73 -18.09 7.41
CA PRO A 69 4.56 -16.66 7.23
C PRO A 69 3.35 -16.15 8.04
N MET A 70 3.45 -14.95 8.58
CA MET A 70 2.42 -14.23 9.32
C MET A 70 2.35 -12.80 8.80
N SER A 71 1.14 -12.24 8.72
CA SER A 71 0.94 -10.83 8.37
C SER A 71 0.20 -10.10 9.48
N PHE A 72 0.56 -8.84 9.68
CA PHE A 72 -0.06 -7.93 10.64
C PHE A 72 -0.24 -6.57 9.99
N SER A 73 -1.32 -5.88 10.30
CA SER A 73 -1.49 -4.46 9.95
C SER A 73 -2.03 -3.70 11.14
N ASN A 74 -1.77 -2.39 11.21
CA ASN A 74 -2.51 -1.56 12.13
C ASN A 74 -3.95 -1.33 11.62
N PRO A 75 -4.92 -1.17 12.51
CA PRO A 75 -6.28 -0.81 12.10
C PRO A 75 -6.28 0.58 11.44
N ILE A 76 -7.05 0.71 10.38
CA ILE A 76 -7.34 1.98 9.73
C ILE A 76 -8.50 2.65 10.47
N LEU A 77 -8.25 3.84 10.99
CA LEU A 77 -9.19 4.68 11.74
C LEU A 77 -9.95 5.57 10.77
N TRP A 78 -10.92 4.98 10.08
CA TRP A 78 -11.76 5.67 9.10
C TRP A 78 -12.50 6.85 9.70
N GLN A 79 -12.62 7.93 8.92
CA GLN A 79 -13.54 9.02 9.20
C GLN A 79 -14.99 8.55 9.02
N ARG A 80 -15.92 9.24 9.66
CA ARG A 80 -17.34 8.86 9.63
C ARG A 80 -17.87 8.84 8.19
N GLY A 81 -18.35 7.68 7.75
CA GLY A 81 -18.91 7.52 6.40
C GLY A 81 -17.85 7.51 5.30
N GLN A 82 -16.57 7.29 5.62
CA GLN A 82 -15.46 7.28 4.66
C GLN A 82 -14.72 5.93 4.64
N ASN A 83 -15.32 4.89 5.21
CA ASN A 83 -14.73 3.55 5.18
C ASN A 83 -14.78 3.00 3.76
N LEU A 84 -13.61 2.95 3.12
CA LEU A 84 -13.44 2.52 1.74
C LEU A 84 -13.61 1.01 1.56
N THR A 85 -13.42 0.20 2.62
CA THR A 85 -13.60 -1.25 2.54
C THR A 85 -15.06 -1.70 2.57
N THR A 86 -15.97 -0.81 2.98
CA THR A 86 -17.42 -1.09 3.07
C THR A 86 -18.26 -0.34 2.05
N GLN A 87 -17.74 0.76 1.49
CA GLN A 87 -18.44 1.60 0.53
C GLN A 87 -18.17 1.22 -0.93
N SER A 88 -17.24 0.30 -1.16
CA SER A 88 -17.06 -0.30 -2.48
C SER A 88 -18.30 -1.15 -2.79
N GLU A 89 -19.11 -0.69 -3.77
CA GLU A 89 -20.14 -1.52 -4.40
C GLU A 89 -19.55 -2.90 -4.74
N PRO A 90 -20.26 -4.03 -4.55
CA PRO A 90 -19.75 -5.35 -4.88
C PRO A 90 -19.43 -5.43 -6.38
N ARG A 91 -18.15 -5.22 -6.74
CA ARG A 91 -17.76 -5.13 -8.14
C ARG A 91 -17.67 -6.52 -8.77
N LYS A 92 -18.24 -6.62 -9.97
CA LYS A 92 -17.92 -7.62 -11.01
C LYS A 92 -16.52 -7.36 -11.61
N SER A 93 -15.51 -7.12 -10.77
CA SER A 93 -14.11 -7.03 -11.22
C SER A 93 -13.52 -8.43 -11.18
N SER A 94 -13.43 -9.08 -12.34
CA SER A 94 -12.81 -10.39 -12.49
C SER A 94 -11.28 -10.36 -12.46
N ARG A 95 -10.65 -9.23 -12.08
CA ARG A 95 -9.20 -9.00 -12.25
C ARG A 95 -8.43 -8.66 -10.97
N GLY A 96 -9.11 -8.39 -9.85
CA GLY A 96 -8.45 -8.02 -8.59
C GLY A 96 -8.70 -9.04 -7.50
N VAL A 97 -7.65 -9.47 -6.77
CA VAL A 97 -7.76 -10.33 -5.58
C VAL A 97 -8.47 -9.59 -4.43
N TYR A 98 -8.34 -8.26 -4.38
CA TYR A 98 -8.97 -7.38 -3.39
C TYR A 98 -10.07 -6.49 -3.99
N GLN A 99 -11.10 -6.18 -3.20
CA GLN A 99 -12.17 -5.24 -3.58
C GLN A 99 -11.67 -3.79 -3.65
N THR A 100 -10.75 -3.42 -2.75
CA THR A 100 -10.06 -2.12 -2.70
C THR A 100 -8.63 -2.31 -2.23
N PHE A 101 -7.75 -1.36 -2.52
CA PHE A 101 -6.38 -1.36 -2.01
C PHE A 101 -6.36 -1.41 -0.47
N PHE A 102 -7.27 -0.70 0.20
CA PHE A 102 -7.28 -0.69 1.67
C PHE A 102 -7.78 -1.99 2.31
N SER A 103 -8.53 -2.81 1.56
CA SER A 103 -8.92 -4.16 2.00
C SER A 103 -7.71 -5.09 2.17
N TRP A 104 -6.63 -4.86 1.43
CA TRP A 104 -5.37 -5.61 1.57
C TRP A 104 -4.75 -5.50 2.97
N PHE A 105 -4.91 -4.37 3.66
CA PHE A 105 -4.41 -4.23 5.04
C PHE A 105 -5.17 -5.11 6.03
N SER A 106 -6.43 -5.47 5.74
CA SER A 106 -7.23 -6.34 6.60
C SER A 106 -7.10 -7.82 6.23
N ASP A 107 -6.51 -8.14 5.07
CA ASP A 107 -6.28 -9.51 4.65
C ASP A 107 -4.93 -10.05 5.15
N HIS A 108 -5.05 -11.11 5.97
CA HIS A 108 -3.93 -11.87 6.53
C HIS A 108 -4.06 -13.38 6.24
N SER A 109 -4.94 -13.77 5.33
CA SER A 109 -5.28 -15.18 5.09
C SER A 109 -4.13 -15.98 4.50
N ASN A 110 -3.34 -15.37 3.59
CA ASN A 110 -2.24 -16.06 2.90
C ASN A 110 -0.98 -15.18 2.76
N PRO A 111 -0.28 -14.89 3.87
CA PRO A 111 0.87 -13.98 3.88
C PRO A 111 2.08 -14.48 3.06
N GLY A 112 2.14 -15.78 2.75
CA GLY A 112 3.20 -16.35 1.91
C GLY A 112 3.06 -16.06 0.41
N GLN A 113 1.86 -15.71 -0.05
CA GLN A 113 1.55 -15.37 -1.45
C GLN A 113 0.91 -13.99 -1.55
N ASP A 114 1.38 -13.05 -0.74
CA ASP A 114 0.93 -11.67 -0.80
C ASP A 114 1.62 -10.96 -1.98
N ASP A 115 1.00 -11.03 -3.15
CA ASP A 115 1.53 -10.47 -4.41
C ASP A 115 1.79 -8.96 -4.29
N VAL A 116 0.91 -8.22 -3.62
CA VAL A 116 1.07 -6.77 -3.40
C VAL A 116 2.32 -6.50 -2.56
N ALA A 117 2.52 -7.24 -1.47
CA ALA A 117 3.69 -7.09 -0.62
C ALA A 117 4.99 -7.47 -1.35
N GLN A 118 4.95 -8.52 -2.17
CA GLN A 118 6.09 -8.96 -2.97
C GLN A 118 6.47 -7.93 -4.03
N ILE A 119 5.51 -7.37 -4.76
CA ILE A 119 5.75 -6.32 -5.75
C ILE A 119 6.36 -5.10 -5.07
N LEU A 120 5.76 -4.62 -3.97
CA LEU A 120 6.26 -3.44 -3.27
C LEU A 120 7.67 -3.65 -2.75
N LYS A 121 7.96 -4.83 -2.22
CA LYS A 121 9.32 -5.21 -1.83
C LYS A 121 10.24 -5.19 -3.05
N ASP A 122 9.92 -5.90 -4.12
CA ASP A 122 10.84 -6.07 -5.24
C ASP A 122 11.08 -4.76 -6.03
N ASP A 123 10.06 -3.90 -6.17
CA ASP A 123 10.18 -2.59 -6.81
C ASP A 123 11.07 -1.62 -6.01
N LEU A 124 10.91 -1.54 -4.69
CA LEU A 124 11.74 -0.68 -3.83
C LEU A 124 13.18 -1.21 -3.67
N TYR A 125 13.38 -2.54 -3.72
CA TYR A 125 14.72 -3.12 -3.69
C TYR A 125 15.45 -3.02 -5.03
N ARG A 126 14.73 -3.00 -6.17
CA ARG A 126 15.35 -2.86 -7.50
C ARG A 126 15.80 -1.44 -7.82
N ASP A 127 15.05 -0.42 -7.40
CA ASP A 127 15.37 0.98 -7.69
C ASP A 127 15.04 1.90 -6.51
N PRO A 128 15.80 1.82 -5.40
CA PRO A 128 15.56 2.67 -4.23
C PRO A 128 15.75 4.16 -4.57
N LEU A 129 16.64 4.49 -5.52
CA LEU A 129 16.96 5.88 -5.87
C LEU A 129 15.79 6.60 -6.54
N ARG A 130 14.95 5.91 -7.33
CA ARG A 130 13.74 6.54 -7.89
C ARG A 130 12.74 7.01 -6.85
N TYR A 131 12.69 6.37 -5.68
CA TYR A 131 11.79 6.75 -4.59
C TYR A 131 12.35 7.92 -3.76
N TYR A 132 13.66 7.97 -3.51
CA TYR A 132 14.29 9.09 -2.79
C TYR A 132 14.50 10.35 -3.65
N LEU A 133 14.59 10.22 -4.97
CA LEU A 133 14.91 11.34 -5.89
C LEU A 133 13.70 11.94 -6.62
N THR A 134 12.52 11.34 -6.50
CA THR A 134 11.28 11.93 -7.06
C THR A 134 10.44 12.40 -5.88
N PRO A 135 10.40 13.70 -5.59
CA PRO A 135 9.44 14.24 -4.63
C PRO A 135 8.03 13.80 -5.05
N LEU A 136 7.32 13.09 -4.16
CA LEU A 136 5.94 12.63 -4.39
C LEU A 136 4.95 13.77 -4.69
N TRP A 137 5.40 15.02 -4.58
CA TRP A 137 4.62 16.26 -4.73
C TRP A 137 4.99 17.11 -5.95
N GLU A 138 5.82 16.69 -6.89
CA GLU A 138 6.00 17.50 -8.11
C GLU A 138 4.73 17.44 -8.97
N PRO A 139 4.10 18.60 -9.28
CA PRO A 139 3.14 18.66 -10.37
C PRO A 139 3.87 18.22 -11.63
N ARG A 140 3.25 17.36 -12.45
CA ARG A 140 3.72 17.17 -13.82
C ARG A 140 3.63 18.52 -14.51
N GLU A 141 4.74 19.26 -14.56
CA GLU A 141 4.87 20.34 -15.53
C GLU A 141 4.81 19.67 -16.90
N ASN A 142 3.65 19.80 -17.54
CA ASN A 142 3.49 19.53 -18.95
C ASN A 142 4.57 20.33 -19.68
N GLY A 143 5.60 19.62 -20.14
CA GLY A 143 6.56 20.11 -21.11
C GLY A 143 5.81 20.44 -22.40
N ARG A 144 5.21 21.62 -22.41
CA ARG A 144 4.84 22.34 -23.61
C ARG A 144 6.02 23.27 -23.89
N LEU A 145 6.83 22.90 -24.87
CA LEU A 145 7.34 23.71 -25.96
C LEU A 145 8.15 22.82 -26.90
#